data_AF-A0A7J2S6T8-F1
#
_entry.id   AF-A0A7J2S6T8-F1
#
_cell.length_a   1.000
_cell.length_b   1.000
_cell.length_c   1.000
_cell.angle_alpha   90.00
_cell.angle_beta   90.00
_cell.angle_gamma   90.00
#
_symmetry.space_group_name_H-M   'P 1'
#
loop_
_entity.id
_entity.type
_entity.pdbx_description
1 polymer ?
#
loop_
_entity_poly.entity_id
_entity_poly.type
_entity_poly.pdbx_seq_one_letter_code
_entity_poly.pdbx_strand_id
1 'polypeptide(L)'
;MAFYFHFMKFDLKCSVQLSRKADEMEEELEEFIKKIEMEADFKWKIEGDKILMEIVSDKKRSHEIILQIYKKIAKFFGMHKIGLRQIYIDEYKIEFEVEKKPLEKIEIPFAEVEINERIVLIKIKDKGEEFIRQNYVDRIIRRIREKIEKQYYEGKKEYWNLLWKSSEKKHVWNKDPSEEMQKRGWIKLIGKGKWFYFPPSAEIMRAMEKIALNEVVLPLGFKEVIQPMHVSFETWMKTGHLEGMPGEIYYICEPKSREIKEWEKFVDLLKIKREVDEKELLKNLKTPKAGICYAQCPNIYTALAGKTIAEDSLPILLFDRSTPSDRYEAGGKHGIERVDEFHRIEIVYIGTKEQLINIKEKLIEKYRHVFEDILDLEWRMAKVTPFYLQQAGIAGGEEDEVEGTVDFEAYLPYRGDRSKEWLEIQNISIVGEKYIKAFNIKSQKSILWSGCSGIGLERWMVAFLAQKGVEPDKWPNEFKKYLNKLPEMPEFL
;
A
#
# COMPACT_ATOMS: atom_id res chain seq x y z
N MET A 1 20.43 -12.73 -17.59
CA MET A 1 19.22 -13.40 -18.07
C MET A 1 18.94 -12.88 -19.48
N ALA A 2 18.87 -13.77 -20.46
CA ALA A 2 19.00 -13.45 -21.89
C ALA A 2 17.90 -12.48 -22.39
N PHE A 3 18.32 -11.45 -23.14
CA PHE A 3 17.45 -10.49 -23.82
C PHE A 3 16.61 -11.23 -24.89
N TYR A 4 15.35 -11.54 -24.58
CA TYR A 4 14.35 -11.73 -25.63
C TYR A 4 14.04 -10.35 -26.21
N PHE A 5 14.45 -10.10 -27.45
CA PHE A 5 14.00 -8.94 -28.22
C PHE A 5 12.47 -9.01 -28.38
N HIS A 6 11.75 -8.37 -27.47
CA HIS A 6 10.32 -8.12 -27.67
C HIS A 6 10.18 -7.10 -28.78
N PHE A 7 9.50 -7.47 -29.87
CA PHE A 7 9.11 -6.54 -30.92
C PHE A 7 8.35 -5.36 -30.31
N MET A 8 8.81 -4.14 -30.60
CA MET A 8 8.13 -2.90 -30.27
C MET A 8 8.30 -1.92 -31.42
N LYS A 9 7.21 -1.26 -31.82
CA LYS A 9 7.20 -0.22 -32.84
C LYS A 9 6.45 1.00 -32.29
N PHE A 10 7.05 2.16 -32.45
CA PHE A 10 6.53 3.44 -32.01
C PHE A 10 6.36 4.33 -33.23
N ASP A 11 5.14 4.78 -33.52
CA ASP A 11 4.79 5.69 -34.61
C ASP A 11 4.11 6.92 -34.02
N LEU A 12 4.88 7.99 -33.85
CA LEU A 12 4.46 9.22 -33.21
C LEU A 12 4.29 10.32 -34.26
N LYS A 13 3.05 10.79 -34.41
CA LYS A 13 2.70 12.03 -35.09
C LYS A 13 2.46 13.12 -34.06
N CYS A 14 3.21 14.19 -34.20
CA CYS A 14 3.17 15.31 -33.28
C CYS A 14 3.37 16.62 -33.99
N SER A 15 3.09 17.68 -33.27
CA SER A 15 3.20 19.01 -33.80
C SER A 15 3.65 20.03 -32.78
N VAL A 16 4.28 21.09 -33.28
CA VAL A 16 4.82 22.18 -32.48
C VAL A 16 4.34 23.50 -33.07
N GLN A 17 3.72 24.33 -32.24
CA GLN A 17 3.31 25.67 -32.63
C GLN A 17 4.50 26.63 -32.54
N LEU A 18 4.67 27.46 -33.57
CA LEU A 18 5.65 28.52 -33.65
C LEU A 18 5.02 29.88 -33.28
N SER A 19 5.86 30.84 -32.89
CA SER A 19 5.41 32.20 -32.55
C SER A 19 5.01 33.02 -33.78
N ARG A 20 5.42 32.62 -34.98
CA ARG A 20 5.08 33.23 -36.28
C ARG A 20 5.24 32.18 -37.39
N LYS A 21 4.73 32.51 -38.58
CA LYS A 21 4.93 31.67 -39.78
C LYS A 21 6.41 31.50 -40.11
N ALA A 22 6.77 30.33 -40.60
CA ALA A 22 8.16 29.99 -40.90
C ALA A 22 8.32 29.15 -42.17
N ASP A 23 7.36 29.23 -43.11
CA ASP A 23 7.40 28.48 -44.38
C ASP A 23 8.70 28.74 -45.16
N GLU A 24 9.21 29.98 -45.09
CA GLU A 24 10.48 30.42 -45.68
C GLU A 24 11.74 29.72 -45.11
N MET A 25 11.63 29.02 -43.99
CA MET A 25 12.75 28.36 -43.31
C MET A 25 12.88 26.87 -43.62
N GLU A 26 12.06 26.34 -44.53
CA GLU A 26 11.99 24.91 -44.82
C GLU A 26 13.34 24.35 -45.32
N GLU A 27 14.00 25.02 -46.27
CA GLU A 27 15.31 24.58 -46.80
C GLU A 27 16.42 24.60 -45.73
N GLU A 28 16.47 25.66 -44.92
CA GLU A 28 17.49 25.80 -43.88
C GLU A 28 17.28 24.80 -42.73
N LEU A 29 16.02 24.53 -42.38
CA LEU A 29 15.67 23.50 -41.39
C LEU A 29 15.97 22.08 -41.91
N GLU A 30 15.77 21.82 -43.21
CA GLU A 30 16.12 20.56 -43.86
C GLU A 30 17.63 20.27 -43.78
N GLU A 31 18.47 21.27 -44.09
CA GLU A 31 19.93 21.15 -43.92
C GLU A 31 20.34 20.95 -42.46
N PHE A 32 19.64 21.59 -41.53
CA PHE A 32 19.89 21.43 -40.11
C PHE A 32 19.52 20.02 -39.62
N ILE A 33 18.36 19.50 -40.02
CA ILE A 33 17.87 18.17 -39.64
C ILE A 33 18.76 17.07 -40.22
N LYS A 34 19.26 17.21 -41.46
CA LYS A 34 20.22 16.25 -42.05
C LYS A 34 21.51 16.07 -41.25
N LYS A 35 21.90 17.07 -40.45
CA LYS A 35 23.08 17.02 -39.56
C LYS A 35 22.77 16.33 -38.22
N ILE A 36 21.50 16.03 -37.95
CA ILE A 36 21.07 15.30 -36.76
C ILE A 36 21.18 13.81 -37.09
N GLU A 37 22.04 13.10 -36.39
CA GLU A 37 22.07 11.64 -36.47
C GLU A 37 20.85 11.05 -35.76
N MET A 38 20.09 10.18 -36.46
CA MET A 38 18.80 9.65 -35.99
C MET A 38 18.70 8.16 -36.33
N GLU A 39 18.33 7.35 -35.34
CA GLU A 39 18.03 5.93 -35.53
C GLU A 39 16.50 5.69 -35.64
N ALA A 40 15.84 6.46 -36.51
CA ALA A 40 14.39 6.40 -36.75
C ALA A 40 14.04 6.98 -38.12
N ASP A 41 12.90 6.57 -38.68
CA ASP A 41 12.29 7.28 -39.82
C ASP A 41 11.66 8.57 -39.27
N PHE A 42 12.13 9.71 -39.77
CA PHE A 42 11.68 11.03 -39.35
C PHE A 42 11.22 11.83 -40.56
N LYS A 43 9.95 12.20 -40.56
CA LYS A 43 9.35 13.09 -41.55
C LYS A 43 8.85 14.33 -40.87
N TRP A 44 8.98 15.45 -41.54
CA TRP A 44 8.51 16.72 -41.01
C TRP A 44 8.03 17.62 -42.16
N LYS A 45 7.21 18.61 -41.82
CA LYS A 45 6.82 19.71 -42.71
C LYS A 45 6.46 20.94 -41.89
N ILE A 46 6.61 22.12 -42.48
CA ILE A 46 6.07 23.36 -41.92
C ILE A 46 4.74 23.65 -42.61
N GLU A 47 3.72 23.96 -41.82
CA GLU A 47 2.43 24.47 -42.29
C GLU A 47 2.14 25.79 -41.58
N GLY A 48 2.50 26.90 -42.23
CA GLY A 48 2.34 28.23 -41.65
C GLY A 48 3.18 28.41 -40.40
N ASP A 49 2.50 28.46 -39.24
CA ASP A 49 3.12 28.61 -37.93
C ASP A 49 3.14 27.29 -37.13
N LYS A 50 3.04 26.14 -37.79
CA LYS A 50 3.06 24.82 -37.16
C LYS A 50 4.09 23.92 -37.83
N ILE A 51 4.90 23.22 -37.02
CA ILE A 51 5.76 22.13 -37.52
C ILE A 51 5.02 20.83 -37.25
N LEU A 52 4.76 20.06 -38.30
CA LEU A 52 4.24 18.70 -38.21
C LEU A 52 5.38 17.71 -38.32
N MET A 53 5.38 16.69 -37.49
CA MET A 53 6.48 15.73 -37.36
C MET A 53 5.91 14.32 -37.18
N GLU A 54 6.49 13.35 -37.88
CA GLU A 54 6.21 11.92 -37.76
C GLU A 54 7.52 11.19 -37.48
N ILE A 55 7.57 10.42 -36.39
CA ILE A 55 8.74 9.63 -35.99
C ILE A 55 8.32 8.17 -35.83
N VAL A 56 8.87 7.31 -36.67
CA VAL A 56 8.68 5.87 -36.61
C VAL A 56 9.99 5.20 -36.18
N SER A 57 9.97 4.46 -35.08
CA SER A 57 11.14 3.74 -34.57
C SER A 57 10.74 2.40 -33.96
N ASP A 58 11.55 1.39 -34.21
CA ASP A 58 11.47 0.04 -33.62
C ASP A 58 12.64 -0.25 -32.65
N LYS A 59 13.59 0.68 -32.53
CA LYS A 59 14.78 0.56 -31.67
C LYS A 59 14.66 1.41 -30.40
N LYS A 60 14.13 2.62 -30.53
CA LYS A 60 13.98 3.59 -29.43
C LYS A 60 12.56 4.12 -29.41
N ARG A 61 12.15 4.68 -28.27
CA ARG A 61 10.83 5.29 -28.15
C ARG A 61 10.79 6.57 -28.99
N SER A 62 9.84 6.67 -29.92
CA SER A 62 9.68 7.88 -30.73
C SER A 62 9.52 9.15 -29.90
N HIS A 63 8.92 9.06 -28.71
CA HIS A 63 8.80 10.21 -27.81
C HIS A 63 10.10 10.60 -27.08
N GLU A 64 11.08 9.71 -26.94
CA GLU A 64 12.42 10.11 -26.46
C GLU A 64 13.17 10.83 -27.57
N ILE A 65 13.05 10.33 -28.80
CA ILE A 65 13.65 10.91 -30.01
C ILE A 65 13.09 12.33 -30.25
N ILE A 66 11.76 12.52 -30.22
CA ILE A 66 11.16 13.85 -30.41
C ILE A 66 11.63 14.86 -29.36
N LEU A 67 11.79 14.45 -28.10
CA LEU A 67 12.26 15.36 -27.04
C LEU A 67 13.71 15.81 -27.27
N GLN A 68 14.54 14.96 -27.90
CA GLN A 68 15.89 15.33 -28.30
C GLN A 68 15.89 16.27 -29.52
N ILE A 69 15.06 15.96 -30.53
CA ILE A 69 14.89 16.78 -31.74
C ILE A 69 14.36 18.17 -31.35
N TYR A 70 13.31 18.23 -30.54
CA TYR A 70 12.71 19.47 -30.07
C TYR A 70 13.74 20.40 -29.42
N LYS A 71 14.66 19.87 -28.60
CA LYS A 71 15.75 20.67 -28.01
C LYS A 71 16.70 21.25 -29.06
N LYS A 72 16.97 20.52 -30.15
CA LYS A 72 17.84 20.98 -31.24
C LYS A 72 17.13 22.01 -32.12
N ILE A 73 15.89 21.71 -32.52
CA ILE A 73 15.05 22.61 -33.33
C ILE A 73 14.73 23.90 -32.57
N ALA A 74 14.49 23.84 -31.26
CA ALA A 74 14.29 25.04 -30.44
C ALA A 74 15.50 25.98 -30.44
N LYS A 75 16.74 25.44 -30.48
CA LYS A 75 17.95 26.26 -30.62
C LYS A 75 18.03 26.89 -32.00
N PHE A 76 17.78 26.10 -33.04
CA PHE A 76 17.75 26.56 -34.43
C PHE A 76 16.80 27.76 -34.58
N PHE A 77 15.50 27.58 -34.31
CA PHE A 77 14.52 28.67 -34.42
C PHE A 77 14.79 29.84 -33.46
N GLY A 78 15.39 29.57 -32.29
CA GLY A 78 15.86 30.62 -31.38
C GLY A 78 16.89 31.56 -32.02
N MET A 79 17.82 31.04 -32.85
CA MET A 79 18.77 31.85 -33.62
C MET A 79 18.05 32.76 -34.64
N HIS A 80 16.91 32.31 -35.15
CA HIS A 80 16.05 33.08 -36.07
C HIS A 80 14.97 33.90 -35.36
N LYS A 81 15.06 34.05 -34.03
CA LYS A 81 14.11 34.80 -33.19
C LYS A 81 12.66 34.29 -33.31
N ILE A 82 12.48 32.99 -33.52
CA ILE A 82 11.16 32.32 -33.53
C ILE A 82 11.04 31.46 -32.28
N GLY A 83 9.97 31.66 -31.52
CA GLY A 83 9.69 30.87 -30.32
C GLY A 83 8.95 29.58 -30.67
N LEU A 84 9.31 28.48 -29.99
CA LEU A 84 8.59 27.21 -30.02
C LEU A 84 7.68 27.10 -28.80
N ARG A 85 6.44 26.68 -29.01
CA ARG A 85 5.54 26.23 -27.94
C ARG A 85 5.74 24.73 -27.67
N GLN A 86 4.97 24.23 -26.70
CA GLN A 86 4.99 22.82 -26.30
C GLN A 86 4.63 21.87 -27.46
N ILE A 87 5.13 20.64 -27.35
CA ILE A 87 4.82 19.55 -28.27
C ILE A 87 3.38 19.08 -28.03
N TYR A 88 2.61 18.94 -29.10
CA TYR A 88 1.28 18.34 -29.09
C TYR A 88 1.33 16.99 -29.80
N ILE A 89 0.72 15.96 -29.20
CA ILE A 89 0.62 14.61 -29.75
C ILE A 89 -0.69 14.54 -30.51
N ASP A 90 -0.60 14.53 -31.85
CA ASP A 90 -1.76 14.39 -32.72
C ASP A 90 -2.22 12.92 -32.74
N GLU A 91 -1.29 11.99 -32.95
CA GLU A 91 -1.55 10.55 -32.93
C GLU A 91 -0.27 9.80 -32.51
N TYR A 92 -0.38 8.86 -31.58
CA TYR A 92 0.73 7.97 -31.22
C TYR A 92 0.25 6.52 -31.25
N LYS A 93 0.76 5.76 -32.22
CA LYS A 93 0.56 4.32 -32.35
C LYS A 93 1.74 3.58 -31.76
N ILE A 94 1.46 2.63 -30.87
CA ILE A 94 2.48 1.81 -30.24
C ILE A 94 2.07 0.37 -30.40
N GLU A 95 2.90 -0.40 -31.08
CA GLU A 95 2.70 -1.81 -31.32
C GLU A 95 3.74 -2.59 -30.53
N PHE A 96 3.34 -3.58 -29.74
CA PHE A 96 4.29 -4.42 -29.02
C PHE A 96 3.76 -5.81 -28.77
N GLU A 97 4.68 -6.77 -28.68
CA GLU A 97 4.34 -8.13 -28.30
C GLU A 97 4.23 -8.31 -26.78
N VAL A 98 3.33 -9.19 -26.35
CA VAL A 98 3.17 -9.63 -24.97
C VAL A 98 3.38 -11.14 -24.85
N GLU A 99 3.91 -11.60 -23.72
CA GLU A 99 4.26 -13.01 -23.52
C GLU A 99 3.04 -13.95 -23.57
N LYS A 100 1.90 -13.46 -23.06
CA LYS A 100 0.65 -14.22 -23.00
C LYS A 100 -0.46 -13.48 -23.74
N LYS A 101 -1.30 -14.23 -24.45
CA LYS A 101 -2.51 -13.71 -25.11
C LYS A 101 -3.50 -13.23 -24.03
N PRO A 102 -4.14 -12.05 -24.08
CA PRO A 102 -5.19 -11.75 -23.12
C PRO A 102 -6.37 -12.74 -23.22
N LEU A 103 -6.89 -13.15 -22.07
CA LEU A 103 -8.11 -13.95 -21.95
C LEU A 103 -9.38 -13.08 -22.08
N GLU A 104 -9.30 -11.81 -21.66
CA GLU A 104 -10.41 -10.86 -21.70
C GLU A 104 -9.97 -9.51 -22.31
N LYS A 105 -10.96 -8.73 -22.78
CA LYS A 105 -10.71 -7.38 -23.32
C LYS A 105 -10.03 -6.49 -22.26
N ILE A 106 -9.01 -5.75 -22.69
CA ILE A 106 -8.27 -4.82 -21.83
C ILE A 106 -8.60 -3.39 -22.23
N GLU A 107 -8.99 -2.60 -21.23
CA GLU A 107 -9.23 -1.17 -21.39
C GLU A 107 -8.27 -0.38 -20.50
N ILE A 108 -7.82 0.79 -20.96
CA ILE A 108 -6.97 1.68 -20.19
C ILE A 108 -7.40 3.14 -20.43
N PRO A 109 -7.33 4.01 -19.42
CA PRO A 109 -7.57 5.43 -19.64
C PRO A 109 -6.58 6.00 -20.67
N PHE A 110 -7.02 7.05 -21.38
CA PHE A 110 -6.20 7.85 -22.30
C PHE A 110 -5.78 7.19 -23.62
N ALA A 111 -6.06 5.91 -23.84
CA ALA A 111 -5.71 5.22 -25.08
C ALA A 111 -6.76 4.19 -25.51
N GLU A 112 -6.91 4.04 -26.82
CA GLU A 112 -7.61 2.89 -27.42
C GLU A 112 -6.62 1.72 -27.47
N VAL A 113 -7.09 0.53 -27.10
CA VAL A 113 -6.26 -0.69 -27.07
C VAL A 113 -6.93 -1.74 -27.95
N GLU A 114 -6.23 -2.15 -29.00
CA GLU A 114 -6.59 -3.27 -29.87
C GLU A 114 -5.58 -4.39 -29.65
N ILE A 115 -6.05 -5.63 -29.45
CA ILE A 115 -5.15 -6.76 -29.23
C ILE A 115 -5.53 -7.86 -30.22
N ASN A 116 -4.56 -8.28 -31.01
CA ASN A 116 -4.68 -9.45 -31.89
C ASN A 116 -3.67 -10.51 -31.45
N GLU A 117 -4.17 -11.61 -30.91
CA GLU A 117 -3.37 -12.66 -30.27
C GLU A 117 -2.39 -12.13 -29.21
N ARG A 118 -1.12 -11.92 -29.56
CA ARG A 118 -0.07 -11.42 -28.67
C ARG A 118 0.45 -10.04 -29.07
N ILE A 119 -0.11 -9.43 -30.11
CA ILE A 119 0.27 -8.10 -30.56
C ILE A 119 -0.74 -7.09 -30.04
N VAL A 120 -0.25 -6.15 -29.23
CA VAL A 120 -1.01 -5.04 -28.67
C VAL A 120 -0.73 -3.80 -29.49
N LEU A 121 -1.79 -3.16 -29.98
CA LEU A 121 -1.76 -1.84 -30.60
C LEU A 121 -2.45 -0.82 -29.67
N ILE A 122 -1.68 0.16 -29.21
CA ILE A 122 -2.16 1.31 -28.44
C ILE A 122 -2.29 2.49 -29.40
N LYS A 123 -3.41 3.20 -29.36
CA LYS A 123 -3.61 4.48 -30.05
C LYS A 123 -3.91 5.59 -29.03
N ILE A 124 -3.02 6.58 -28.96
CA ILE A 124 -3.19 7.79 -28.14
C ILE A 124 -3.43 8.96 -29.09
N LYS A 125 -4.47 9.77 -28.84
CA LYS A 125 -4.80 10.94 -29.65
C LYS A 125 -4.99 12.16 -28.78
N ASP A 126 -4.67 13.32 -29.34
CA ASP A 126 -4.97 14.63 -28.76
C ASP A 126 -4.47 14.80 -27.33
N LYS A 127 -3.15 14.66 -27.14
CA LYS A 127 -2.49 14.80 -25.83
C LYS A 127 -1.41 15.87 -25.84
N GLY A 128 -1.27 16.54 -24.70
CA GLY A 128 -0.19 17.50 -24.48
C GLY A 128 1.16 16.86 -24.20
N GLU A 129 2.20 17.69 -24.17
CA GLU A 129 3.59 17.31 -23.90
C GLU A 129 3.80 16.57 -22.57
N GLU A 130 2.91 16.78 -21.60
CA GLU A 130 2.93 16.08 -20.30
C GLU A 130 2.95 14.56 -20.45
N PHE A 131 2.29 14.02 -21.48
CA PHE A 131 2.13 12.59 -21.69
C PHE A 131 3.48 11.89 -21.95
N ILE A 132 4.39 12.60 -22.63
CA ILE A 132 5.73 12.12 -22.95
C ILE A 132 6.74 12.52 -21.89
N ARG A 133 6.61 13.70 -21.27
CA ARG A 133 7.54 14.17 -20.22
C ARG A 133 7.36 13.47 -18.88
N GLN A 134 6.12 13.13 -18.50
CA GLN A 134 5.83 12.43 -17.24
C GLN A 134 5.86 10.91 -17.36
N ASN A 135 6.28 10.42 -18.53
CA ASN A 135 6.39 9.00 -18.86
C ASN A 135 5.07 8.23 -18.73
N TYR A 136 3.95 8.80 -19.20
CA TYR A 136 2.65 8.11 -19.17
C TYR A 136 2.61 6.96 -20.16
N VAL A 137 3.29 7.10 -21.30
CA VAL A 137 3.39 6.07 -22.35
C VAL A 137 3.93 4.75 -21.79
N ASP A 138 5.08 4.75 -21.12
CA ASP A 138 5.64 3.52 -20.57
C ASP A 138 4.78 2.92 -19.46
N ARG A 139 4.16 3.78 -18.64
CA ARG A 139 3.26 3.32 -17.56
C ARG A 139 2.02 2.65 -18.13
N ILE A 140 1.49 3.12 -19.26
CA ILE A 140 0.37 2.48 -19.97
C ILE A 140 0.79 1.10 -20.49
N ILE A 141 1.95 1.00 -21.16
CA ILE A 141 2.47 -0.29 -21.67
C ILE A 141 2.65 -1.28 -20.51
N ARG A 142 3.30 -0.85 -19.42
CA ARG A 142 3.48 -1.66 -18.22
C ARG A 142 2.14 -2.09 -17.63
N ARG A 143 1.18 -1.16 -17.52
CA ARG A 143 -0.13 -1.46 -16.95
C ARG A 143 -0.93 -2.46 -17.80
N ILE A 144 -0.79 -2.43 -19.12
CA ILE A 144 -1.40 -3.43 -20.00
C ILE A 144 -0.78 -4.81 -19.73
N ARG A 145 0.55 -4.90 -19.65
CA ARG A 145 1.24 -6.17 -19.30
C ARG A 145 0.76 -6.72 -17.96
N GLU A 146 0.71 -5.88 -16.92
CA GLU A 146 0.18 -6.26 -15.60
C GLU A 146 -1.27 -6.78 -15.68
N LYS A 147 -2.14 -6.12 -16.46
CA LYS A 147 -3.53 -6.57 -16.64
C LYS A 147 -3.62 -7.93 -17.33
N ILE A 148 -2.78 -8.18 -18.34
CA ILE A 148 -2.70 -9.48 -19.02
C ILE A 148 -2.24 -10.55 -18.05
N GLU A 149 -1.14 -10.33 -17.33
CA GLU A 149 -0.61 -11.27 -16.36
C GLU A 149 -1.65 -11.63 -15.29
N LYS A 150 -2.40 -10.64 -14.80
CA LYS A 150 -3.50 -10.84 -13.83
C LYS A 150 -4.63 -11.73 -14.34
N GLN A 151 -4.92 -11.76 -15.64
CA GLN A 151 -5.95 -12.65 -16.18
C GLN A 151 -5.55 -14.12 -16.06
N TYR A 152 -4.25 -14.42 -16.09
CA TYR A 152 -3.72 -15.78 -15.90
C TYR A 152 -3.42 -16.11 -14.45
N TYR A 153 -3.55 -15.13 -13.57
CA TYR A 153 -3.37 -15.35 -12.15
C TYR A 153 -4.66 -15.97 -11.62
N GLU A 154 -4.71 -17.29 -11.53
CA GLU A 154 -5.87 -18.04 -11.01
C GLU A 154 -6.13 -17.81 -9.51
N GLY A 155 -5.43 -16.85 -8.89
CA GLY A 155 -5.28 -16.79 -7.44
C GLY A 155 -4.57 -18.05 -7.01
N LYS A 156 -3.25 -18.02 -6.80
CA LYS A 156 -2.72 -19.04 -5.89
C LYS A 156 -3.56 -18.88 -4.61
N LYS A 157 -4.33 -19.92 -4.22
CA LYS A 157 -4.82 -20.07 -2.85
C LYS A 157 -3.71 -19.53 -1.97
N GLU A 158 -4.03 -18.56 -1.10
CA GLU A 158 -3.06 -17.85 -0.25
C GLU A 158 -1.86 -18.75 -0.01
N TYR A 159 -0.70 -18.41 -0.59
CA TYR A 159 0.49 -19.23 -0.40
C TYR A 159 0.64 -19.40 1.10
N TRP A 160 0.62 -20.65 1.55
CA TRP A 160 0.60 -21.00 2.96
C TRP A 160 1.43 -22.27 3.13
N ASN A 161 2.53 -22.14 3.85
CA ASN A 161 3.43 -23.24 4.12
C ASN A 161 3.72 -23.32 5.62
N LEU A 162 3.28 -24.40 6.26
CA LEU A 162 3.49 -24.62 7.70
C LEU A 162 4.99 -24.69 8.02
N LEU A 163 5.44 -23.84 8.94
CA LEU A 163 6.82 -23.85 9.42
C LEU A 163 6.94 -24.62 10.74
N TRP A 164 5.96 -24.44 11.64
CA TRP A 164 5.97 -25.06 12.97
C TRP A 164 4.57 -25.02 13.58
N LYS A 165 4.27 -25.97 14.47
CA LYS A 165 3.00 -26.08 15.19
C LYS A 165 3.23 -26.55 16.63
N SER A 166 2.51 -25.97 17.59
CA SER A 166 2.53 -26.42 18.99
C SER A 166 1.91 -27.80 19.16
N SER A 167 2.16 -28.44 20.31
CA SER A 167 1.34 -29.59 20.72
C SER A 167 -0.12 -29.19 20.87
N GLU A 168 -1.03 -30.15 20.63
CA GLU A 168 -2.45 -29.94 20.88
C GLU A 168 -2.70 -29.78 22.39
N LYS A 169 -3.53 -28.80 22.75
CA LYS A 169 -3.87 -28.51 24.14
C LYS A 169 -5.34 -28.82 24.40
N LYS A 170 -5.65 -29.11 25.67
CA LYS A 170 -7.05 -29.18 26.12
C LYS A 170 -7.52 -27.77 26.48
N HIS A 171 -8.56 -27.29 25.83
CA HIS A 171 -9.11 -25.96 26.07
C HIS A 171 -10.15 -25.97 27.19
N VAL A 172 -10.30 -24.81 27.84
CA VAL A 172 -11.17 -24.63 29.02
C VAL A 172 -12.65 -24.58 28.63
N TRP A 173 -12.96 -24.19 27.40
CA TRP A 173 -14.30 -24.01 26.87
C TRP A 173 -14.31 -23.94 25.32
N ASN A 174 -15.49 -23.77 24.73
CA ASN A 174 -15.72 -23.69 23.28
C ASN A 174 -16.73 -22.59 22.88
N LYS A 175 -16.89 -21.54 23.70
CA LYS A 175 -17.78 -20.41 23.39
C LYS A 175 -17.01 -19.32 22.65
N ASP A 176 -17.74 -18.51 21.87
CA ASP A 176 -17.19 -17.31 21.25
C ASP A 176 -16.93 -16.23 22.33
N PRO A 177 -15.68 -15.76 22.52
CA PRO A 177 -15.37 -14.74 23.51
C PRO A 177 -16.04 -13.40 23.22
N SER A 178 -16.25 -13.03 21.95
CA SER A 178 -16.93 -11.78 21.57
C SER A 178 -18.40 -11.80 21.99
N GLU A 179 -19.09 -12.93 21.80
CA GLU A 179 -20.47 -13.07 22.26
C GLU A 179 -20.59 -13.07 23.78
N GLU A 180 -19.67 -13.76 24.47
CA GLU A 180 -19.67 -13.82 25.93
C GLU A 180 -19.38 -12.44 26.54
N MET A 181 -18.42 -11.70 25.99
CA MET A 181 -18.12 -10.34 26.44
C MET A 181 -19.30 -9.39 26.23
N GLN A 182 -20.05 -9.52 25.14
CA GLN A 182 -21.29 -8.76 24.94
C GLN A 182 -22.35 -9.09 25.99
N LYS A 183 -22.58 -10.38 26.27
CA LYS A 183 -23.55 -10.83 27.29
C LYS A 183 -23.22 -10.28 28.68
N ARG A 184 -21.92 -10.13 28.99
CA ARG A 184 -21.43 -9.55 30.25
C ARG A 184 -21.34 -8.02 30.24
N GLY A 185 -21.67 -7.37 29.13
CA GLY A 185 -21.53 -5.93 28.95
C GLY A 185 -20.09 -5.44 28.87
N TRP A 186 -19.10 -6.31 28.69
CA TRP A 186 -17.68 -5.94 28.61
C TRP A 186 -17.32 -5.24 27.31
N ILE A 187 -18.07 -5.51 26.24
CA ILE A 187 -17.93 -4.81 24.96
C ILE A 187 -19.30 -4.46 24.40
N LYS A 188 -19.37 -3.39 23.60
CA LYS A 188 -20.58 -2.96 22.90
C LYS A 188 -20.26 -2.50 21.48
N LEU A 189 -20.97 -3.03 20.49
CA LEU A 189 -20.86 -2.58 19.11
C LEU A 189 -21.48 -1.18 18.99
N ILE A 190 -20.70 -0.19 18.59
CA ILE A 190 -21.14 1.21 18.42
C ILE A 190 -21.30 1.62 16.95
N GLY A 191 -20.66 0.89 16.04
CA GLY A 191 -20.76 1.06 14.60
C GLY A 191 -20.30 -0.21 13.88
N LYS A 192 -20.41 -0.28 12.55
CA LYS A 192 -19.90 -1.43 11.79
C LYS A 192 -18.41 -1.61 12.12
N GLY A 193 -18.06 -2.79 12.65
CA GLY A 193 -16.69 -3.14 13.02
C GLY A 193 -16.06 -2.25 14.10
N LYS A 194 -16.84 -1.45 14.84
CA LYS A 194 -16.34 -0.51 15.85
C LYS A 194 -16.91 -0.87 17.21
N TRP A 195 -16.03 -1.19 18.15
CA TRP A 195 -16.37 -1.71 19.47
C TRP A 195 -15.94 -0.75 20.58
N PHE A 196 -16.83 -0.56 21.54
CA PHE A 196 -16.50 0.08 22.80
C PHE A 196 -16.11 -0.98 23.83
N TYR A 197 -14.96 -0.80 24.48
CA TYR A 197 -14.40 -1.72 25.47
C TYR A 197 -14.58 -1.16 26.88
N PHE A 198 -15.45 -1.79 27.68
CA PHE A 198 -15.65 -1.47 29.09
C PHE A 198 -14.49 -1.97 29.97
N PRO A 199 -14.38 -1.55 31.25
CA PRO A 199 -13.19 -1.77 32.07
C PRO A 199 -12.60 -3.19 32.05
N PRO A 200 -13.38 -4.29 32.13
CA PRO A 200 -12.80 -5.63 32.10
C PRO A 200 -12.08 -5.97 30.79
N SER A 201 -12.70 -5.68 29.64
CA SER A 201 -12.07 -5.96 28.34
C SER A 201 -10.93 -4.99 28.03
N ALA A 202 -11.06 -3.72 28.45
CA ALA A 202 -9.99 -2.74 28.35
C ALA A 202 -8.75 -3.16 29.16
N GLU A 203 -8.92 -3.66 30.39
CA GLU A 203 -7.78 -4.10 31.21
C GLU A 203 -7.13 -5.37 30.65
N ILE A 204 -7.90 -6.31 30.07
CA ILE A 204 -7.34 -7.46 29.35
C ILE A 204 -6.50 -6.98 28.15
N MET A 205 -7.03 -6.06 27.36
CA MET A 205 -6.30 -5.48 26.22
C MET A 205 -5.00 -4.77 26.68
N ARG A 206 -5.05 -4.03 27.79
CA ARG A 206 -3.86 -3.40 28.40
C ARG A 206 -2.88 -4.43 28.96
N ALA A 207 -3.34 -5.56 29.46
CA ALA A 207 -2.45 -6.66 29.85
C ALA A 207 -1.73 -7.25 28.63
N MET A 208 -2.42 -7.45 27.50
CA MET A 208 -1.79 -7.87 26.23
C MET A 208 -0.73 -6.86 25.77
N GLU A 209 -1.03 -5.57 25.86
CA GLU A 209 -0.09 -4.50 25.54
C GLU A 209 1.15 -4.54 26.44
N LYS A 210 0.97 -4.66 27.77
CA LYS A 210 2.07 -4.77 28.74
C LYS A 210 2.96 -5.99 28.45
N ILE A 211 2.37 -7.14 28.14
CA ILE A 211 3.10 -8.36 27.78
C ILE A 211 3.93 -8.13 26.50
N ALA A 212 3.29 -7.61 25.45
CA ALA A 212 3.97 -7.33 24.18
C ALA A 212 5.16 -6.38 24.36
N LEU A 213 4.99 -5.30 25.14
CA LEU A 213 6.05 -4.35 25.40
C LEU A 213 7.19 -4.95 26.24
N ASN A 214 6.86 -5.59 27.36
CA ASN A 214 7.84 -6.05 28.33
C ASN A 214 8.61 -7.29 27.87
N GLU A 215 7.97 -8.17 27.08
CA GLU A 215 8.54 -9.46 26.72
C GLU A 215 9.10 -9.50 25.31
N VAL A 216 8.61 -8.63 24.42
CA VAL A 216 9.01 -8.60 23.00
C VAL A 216 9.73 -7.29 22.65
N VAL A 217 9.05 -6.15 22.76
CA VAL A 217 9.48 -4.89 22.14
C VAL A 217 10.68 -4.27 22.86
N LEU A 218 10.55 -4.01 24.16
CA LEU A 218 11.57 -3.33 24.96
C LEU A 218 12.86 -4.15 25.14
N PRO A 219 12.80 -5.47 25.41
CA PRO A 219 14.01 -6.29 25.52
C PRO A 219 14.86 -6.35 24.25
N LEU A 220 14.24 -6.15 23.08
CA LEU A 220 14.95 -6.11 21.79
C LEU A 220 15.49 -4.72 21.45
N GLY A 221 15.27 -3.71 22.31
CA GLY A 221 15.85 -2.38 22.16
C GLY A 221 15.08 -1.44 21.22
N PHE A 222 13.82 -1.75 20.89
CA PHE A 222 12.97 -0.85 20.12
C PHE A 222 12.66 0.42 20.91
N LYS A 223 12.67 1.56 20.21
CA LYS A 223 12.45 2.89 20.78
C LYS A 223 11.09 3.44 20.36
N GLU A 224 10.37 4.02 21.30
CA GLU A 224 9.02 4.52 21.06
C GLU A 224 9.04 5.77 20.18
N VAL A 225 8.12 5.82 19.22
CA VAL A 225 7.75 6.98 18.44
C VAL A 225 6.24 7.17 18.49
N ILE A 226 5.79 8.38 18.20
CA ILE A 226 4.36 8.71 18.11
C ILE A 226 4.12 9.25 16.72
N GLN A 227 3.16 8.66 16.02
CA GLN A 227 2.81 9.06 14.66
C GLN A 227 1.38 9.58 14.56
N PRO A 228 1.05 10.37 13.53
CA PRO A 228 -0.32 10.80 13.32
C PRO A 228 -1.18 9.68 12.75
N MET A 229 -2.48 9.73 13.03
CA MET A 229 -3.50 8.87 12.41
C MET A 229 -3.64 9.09 10.91
N HIS A 230 -3.44 10.31 10.43
CA HIS A 230 -3.68 10.66 9.04
C HIS A 230 -2.52 10.16 8.19
N VAL A 231 -2.83 9.44 7.11
CA VAL A 231 -1.83 9.00 6.12
C VAL A 231 -2.16 9.62 4.77
N SER A 232 -1.19 10.32 4.19
CA SER A 232 -1.37 11.05 2.93
C SER A 232 -1.48 10.10 1.72
N PHE A 233 -2.15 10.55 0.67
CA PHE A 233 -2.14 9.84 -0.62
C PHE A 233 -0.73 9.73 -1.20
N GLU A 234 0.16 10.70 -0.96
CA GLU A 234 1.55 10.60 -1.39
C GLU A 234 2.27 9.43 -0.71
N THR A 235 2.08 9.27 0.60
CA THR A 235 2.61 8.15 1.38
C THR A 235 2.06 6.81 0.87
N TRP A 236 0.77 6.73 0.59
CA TRP A 236 0.14 5.51 0.07
C TRP A 236 0.47 5.19 -1.37
N MET A 237 0.70 6.19 -2.21
CA MET A 237 1.23 5.99 -3.56
C MET A 237 2.66 5.42 -3.51
N LYS A 238 3.53 5.97 -2.65
CA LYS A 238 4.90 5.46 -2.47
C LYS A 238 4.93 4.01 -1.98
N THR A 239 3.99 3.64 -1.12
CA THR A 239 3.95 2.30 -0.51
C THR A 239 3.14 1.28 -1.32
N GLY A 240 2.35 1.73 -2.29
CA GLY A 240 1.46 0.92 -3.14
C GLY A 240 0.06 0.69 -2.57
N HIS A 241 -0.24 1.11 -1.34
CA HIS A 241 -1.53 0.83 -0.69
C HIS A 241 -2.74 1.36 -1.45
N LEU A 242 -2.63 2.55 -2.06
CA LEU A 242 -3.73 3.14 -2.84
C LEU A 242 -3.97 2.38 -4.15
N GLU A 243 -2.96 1.67 -4.66
CA GLU A 243 -3.05 0.85 -5.87
C GLU A 243 -3.68 -0.51 -5.58
N GLY A 244 -3.39 -1.10 -4.41
CA GLY A 244 -3.87 -2.43 -4.03
C GLY A 244 -5.17 -2.46 -3.23
N MET A 245 -5.34 -1.55 -2.27
CA MET A 245 -6.44 -1.57 -1.29
C MET A 245 -7.31 -0.31 -1.26
N PRO A 246 -7.64 0.34 -2.40
CA PRO A 246 -8.44 1.57 -2.37
C PRO A 246 -9.85 1.36 -1.81
N GLY A 247 -10.38 0.13 -1.87
CA GLY A 247 -11.71 -0.23 -1.36
C GLY A 247 -11.77 -0.52 0.15
N GLU A 248 -10.61 -0.60 0.83
CA GLU A 248 -10.53 -0.90 2.27
C GLU A 248 -10.20 0.34 3.12
N ILE A 249 -9.91 1.47 2.49
CA ILE A 249 -9.44 2.68 3.16
C ILE A 249 -10.63 3.53 3.62
N TYR A 250 -10.59 3.97 4.89
CA TYR A 250 -11.42 5.07 5.38
C TYR A 250 -10.80 6.41 5.00
N TYR A 251 -11.43 7.15 4.08
CA TYR A 251 -10.95 8.43 3.57
C TYR A 251 -11.33 9.60 4.47
N ILE A 252 -10.42 10.58 4.59
CA ILE A 252 -10.63 11.79 5.40
C ILE A 252 -10.80 13.01 4.50
N CYS A 253 -11.88 13.78 4.74
CA CYS A 253 -12.15 15.04 4.07
C CYS A 253 -12.04 16.21 5.06
N GLU A 254 -11.25 17.22 4.72
CA GLU A 254 -11.17 18.46 5.49
C GLU A 254 -12.35 19.39 5.19
N PRO A 255 -12.76 20.28 6.11
CA PRO A 255 -13.64 21.38 5.79
C PRO A 255 -12.98 22.32 4.76
N LYS A 256 -13.77 22.86 3.81
CA LYS A 256 -13.30 23.89 2.86
C LYS A 256 -12.92 25.19 3.57
N SER A 257 -13.70 25.56 4.57
CA SER A 257 -13.58 26.81 5.31
C SER A 257 -14.05 26.65 6.75
N ARG A 258 -13.58 27.52 7.63
CA ARG A 258 -14.04 27.66 9.02
C ARG A 258 -15.08 28.78 9.20
N GLU A 259 -15.38 29.52 8.12
CA GLU A 259 -16.28 30.67 8.17
C GLU A 259 -17.71 30.24 8.50
N ILE A 260 -18.28 30.80 9.57
CA ILE A 260 -19.61 30.43 10.08
C ILE A 260 -20.68 30.57 8.98
N LYS A 261 -20.59 31.62 8.16
CA LYS A 261 -21.53 31.89 7.08
C LYS A 261 -21.57 30.78 6.02
N GLU A 262 -20.46 30.09 5.77
CA GLU A 262 -20.44 28.96 4.83
C GLU A 262 -21.14 27.72 5.40
N TRP A 263 -21.25 27.61 6.73
CA TRP A 263 -21.90 26.50 7.43
C TRP A 263 -23.34 26.79 7.86
N GLU A 264 -23.77 28.04 7.81
CA GLU A 264 -25.07 28.52 8.33
C GLU A 264 -26.23 27.68 7.80
N LYS A 265 -26.32 27.52 6.48
CA LYS A 265 -27.39 26.73 5.84
C LYS A 265 -27.40 25.26 6.27
N PHE A 266 -26.23 24.64 6.40
CA PHE A 266 -26.13 23.26 6.88
C PHE A 266 -26.64 23.15 8.33
N VAL A 267 -26.22 24.08 9.19
CA VAL A 267 -26.62 24.11 10.61
C VAL A 267 -28.12 24.36 10.77
N ASP A 268 -28.71 25.25 9.97
CA ASP A 268 -30.15 25.53 10.00
C ASP A 268 -30.95 24.30 9.59
N LEU A 269 -30.55 23.64 8.49
CA LEU A 269 -31.18 22.39 8.06
C LEU A 269 -31.08 21.30 9.14
N LEU A 270 -29.91 21.15 9.77
CA LEU A 270 -29.70 20.19 10.85
C LEU A 270 -30.61 20.49 12.06
N LYS A 271 -30.74 21.76 12.47
CA LYS A 271 -31.58 22.17 13.60
C LYS A 271 -33.07 22.00 13.32
N ILE A 272 -33.52 22.30 12.10
CA ILE A 272 -34.92 22.19 11.68
C ILE A 272 -35.32 20.73 11.49
N LYS A 273 -34.54 19.97 10.71
CA LYS A 273 -34.89 18.60 10.34
C LYS A 273 -34.50 17.56 11.40
N ARG A 274 -33.54 17.89 12.28
CA ARG A 274 -32.93 16.95 13.25
C ARG A 274 -32.26 15.74 12.59
N GLU A 275 -31.84 15.90 11.34
CA GLU A 275 -31.10 14.90 10.56
C GLU A 275 -29.98 15.59 9.76
N VAL A 276 -28.96 14.82 9.37
CA VAL A 276 -27.84 15.35 8.58
C VAL A 276 -28.23 15.37 7.09
N ASP A 277 -28.22 16.56 6.49
CA ASP A 277 -28.35 16.70 5.03
C ASP A 277 -26.99 16.45 4.37
N GLU A 278 -26.73 15.21 3.96
CA GLU A 278 -25.43 14.77 3.41
C GLU A 278 -25.01 15.57 2.17
N LYS A 279 -25.96 15.91 1.29
CA LYS A 279 -25.69 16.71 0.09
C LYS A 279 -25.26 18.13 0.46
N GLU A 280 -25.85 18.71 1.49
CA GLU A 280 -25.43 20.03 1.98
C GLU A 280 -24.06 19.95 2.67
N LEU A 281 -23.82 18.92 3.49
CA LEU A 281 -22.52 18.69 4.14
C LEU A 281 -21.37 18.62 3.11
N LEU A 282 -21.54 17.81 2.05
CA LEU A 282 -20.52 17.61 1.02
C LEU A 282 -20.12 18.91 0.30
N LYS A 283 -20.99 19.92 0.22
CA LYS A 283 -20.65 21.21 -0.39
C LYS A 283 -19.56 21.94 0.37
N ASN A 284 -19.43 21.68 1.68
CA ASN A 284 -18.47 22.33 2.58
C ASN A 284 -17.22 21.49 2.85
N LEU A 285 -17.06 20.33 2.19
CA LEU A 285 -15.90 19.45 2.35
C LEU A 285 -14.96 19.50 1.13
N LYS A 286 -13.65 19.50 1.38
CA LYS A 286 -12.63 19.33 0.34
C LYS A 286 -12.63 17.88 -0.14
N THR A 287 -12.10 17.64 -1.33
CA THR A 287 -11.77 16.28 -1.78
C THR A 287 -10.73 15.65 -0.86
N PRO A 288 -10.81 14.34 -0.60
CA PRO A 288 -9.86 13.68 0.28
C PRO A 288 -8.45 13.72 -0.32
N LYS A 289 -7.46 13.89 0.56
CA LYS A 289 -6.02 13.81 0.24
C LYS A 289 -5.27 12.85 1.17
N ALA A 290 -6.00 12.22 2.08
CA ALA A 290 -5.51 11.34 3.12
C ALA A 290 -6.63 10.37 3.54
N GLY A 291 -6.26 9.37 4.32
CA GLY A 291 -7.21 8.54 5.05
C GLY A 291 -6.67 8.17 6.44
N ILE A 292 -7.44 7.36 7.14
CA ILE A 292 -7.08 6.83 8.45
C ILE A 292 -5.97 5.79 8.30
N CYS A 293 -5.10 5.69 9.30
CA CYS A 293 -4.03 4.72 9.41
C CYS A 293 -4.52 3.30 9.05
N TYR A 294 -3.91 2.67 8.04
CA TYR A 294 -4.30 1.33 7.56
C TYR A 294 -3.27 0.24 7.92
N ALA A 295 -1.99 0.50 7.64
CA ALA A 295 -0.87 -0.41 7.90
C ALA A 295 0.08 0.07 9.00
N GLN A 296 -0.11 1.28 9.55
CA GLN A 296 0.63 1.87 10.67
C GLN A 296 2.12 2.17 10.44
N CYS A 297 2.90 1.32 9.76
CA CYS A 297 4.29 1.66 9.42
C CYS A 297 4.53 2.80 8.40
N PRO A 298 3.61 3.16 7.46
CA PRO A 298 3.93 4.12 6.39
C PRO A 298 4.37 5.52 6.85
N ASN A 299 3.83 6.01 7.98
CA ASN A 299 4.17 7.33 8.50
C ASN A 299 5.58 7.35 9.11
N ILE A 300 6.07 6.23 9.66
CA ILE A 300 7.47 6.09 10.13
C ILE A 300 8.44 6.26 8.95
N TYR A 301 8.20 5.59 7.82
CA TYR A 301 9.04 5.76 6.62
C TYR A 301 8.95 7.19 6.07
N THR A 302 7.77 7.80 6.10
CA THR A 302 7.57 9.20 5.70
C THR A 302 8.42 10.15 6.55
N ALA A 303 8.48 9.95 7.87
CA ALA A 303 9.30 10.75 8.78
C ALA A 303 10.82 10.58 8.58
N LEU A 304 11.24 9.49 7.93
CA LEU A 304 12.62 9.20 7.57
C LEU A 304 12.97 9.52 6.12
N ALA A 305 11.99 9.96 5.31
CA ALA A 305 12.16 10.16 3.88
C ALA A 305 13.31 11.12 3.55
N GLY A 306 14.15 10.72 2.58
CA GLY A 306 15.31 11.49 2.13
C GLY A 306 16.49 11.55 3.10
N LYS A 307 16.42 10.93 4.28
CA LYS A 307 17.52 10.93 5.26
C LYS A 307 18.58 9.89 4.91
N THR A 308 19.82 10.19 5.31
CA THR A 308 20.95 9.25 5.31
C THR A 308 21.26 8.85 6.75
N ILE A 309 21.09 7.56 7.07
CA ILE A 309 21.34 6.97 8.39
C ILE A 309 22.85 6.73 8.56
N ALA A 310 23.40 7.13 9.70
CA ALA A 310 24.79 6.81 10.06
C ALA A 310 24.95 5.30 10.32
N GLU A 311 26.08 4.71 9.95
CA GLU A 311 26.31 3.26 10.14
C GLU A 311 26.22 2.86 11.61
N ASP A 312 26.76 3.67 12.52
CA ASP A 312 26.74 3.42 13.98
C ASP A 312 25.32 3.52 14.59
N SER A 313 24.35 4.03 13.82
CA SER A 313 22.94 4.07 14.21
C SER A 313 22.15 2.84 13.74
N LEU A 314 22.76 1.92 12.98
CA LEU A 314 22.10 0.71 12.50
C LEU A 314 22.22 -0.45 13.52
N PRO A 315 21.17 -1.25 13.71
CA PRO A 315 19.84 -1.10 13.11
C PRO A 315 19.01 -0.02 13.81
N ILE A 316 18.18 0.67 13.03
CA ILE A 316 17.11 1.52 13.58
C ILE A 316 15.96 0.62 14.00
N LEU A 317 15.56 0.68 15.28
CA LEU A 317 14.50 -0.11 15.87
C LEU A 317 13.46 0.85 16.49
N LEU A 318 12.31 1.00 15.85
CA LEU A 318 11.25 1.92 16.28
C LEU A 318 9.93 1.19 16.51
N PHE A 319 9.10 1.67 17.42
CA PHE A 319 7.73 1.18 17.57
C PHE A 319 6.73 2.30 17.85
N ASP A 320 5.48 2.10 17.46
CA ASP A 320 4.36 2.97 17.73
C ASP A 320 3.18 2.18 18.30
N ARG A 321 2.47 2.77 19.26
CA ARG A 321 1.21 2.26 19.83
C ARG A 321 0.16 3.35 20.00
N SER A 322 0.36 4.50 19.37
CA SER A 322 -0.41 5.72 19.65
C SER A 322 -1.73 5.80 18.88
N THR A 323 -1.84 5.07 17.76
CA THR A 323 -2.92 5.25 16.81
C THR A 323 -3.63 3.92 16.50
N PRO A 324 -4.96 3.85 16.62
CA PRO A 324 -5.75 2.78 16.02
C PRO A 324 -5.53 2.70 14.50
N SER A 325 -5.70 1.51 13.94
CA SER A 325 -5.73 1.30 12.50
C SER A 325 -7.15 0.97 12.04
N ASP A 326 -7.54 1.48 10.88
CA ASP A 326 -8.85 1.26 10.28
C ASP A 326 -8.76 0.51 8.95
N ARG A 327 -9.65 -0.48 8.78
CA ARG A 327 -9.86 -1.24 7.53
C ARG A 327 -11.35 -1.43 7.31
N TYR A 328 -11.84 -1.05 6.13
CA TYR A 328 -13.22 -1.34 5.76
C TYR A 328 -13.32 -2.83 5.40
N GLU A 329 -13.70 -3.66 6.37
CA GLU A 329 -13.83 -5.09 6.19
C GLU A 329 -15.15 -5.41 5.46
N ALA A 330 -15.07 -6.07 4.31
CA ALA A 330 -16.25 -6.50 3.57
C ALA A 330 -16.95 -7.66 4.29
N GLY A 331 -18.29 -7.62 4.38
CA GLY A 331 -19.08 -8.68 5.02
C GLY A 331 -20.07 -8.17 6.06
N GLY A 332 -20.67 -9.13 6.78
CA GLY A 332 -21.62 -8.88 7.86
C GLY A 332 -20.95 -8.45 9.17
N LYS A 333 -21.72 -8.42 10.26
CA LYS A 333 -21.18 -8.13 11.60
C LYS A 333 -20.32 -9.32 12.06
N HIS A 334 -19.06 -9.05 12.37
CA HIS A 334 -18.12 -10.00 12.99
C HIS A 334 -17.94 -9.67 14.48
N GLY A 335 -17.36 -10.59 15.25
CA GLY A 335 -16.90 -10.29 16.61
C GLY A 335 -15.60 -9.48 16.58
N ILE A 336 -14.93 -9.34 17.73
CA ILE A 336 -13.70 -8.56 17.82
C ILE A 336 -12.49 -9.26 17.15
N GLU A 337 -12.65 -10.47 16.64
CA GLU A 337 -11.63 -11.16 15.84
C GLU A 337 -11.40 -10.52 14.47
N ARG A 338 -12.38 -9.76 13.96
CA ARG A 338 -12.32 -9.04 12.70
C ARG A 338 -13.12 -7.73 12.82
N VAL A 339 -12.40 -6.63 13.00
CA VAL A 339 -12.96 -5.31 13.27
C VAL A 339 -12.51 -4.31 12.22
N ASP A 340 -13.29 -3.24 12.06
CA ASP A 340 -12.94 -2.14 11.17
C ASP A 340 -11.96 -1.17 11.84
N GLU A 341 -11.97 -1.04 13.17
CA GLU A 341 -11.04 -0.21 13.95
C GLU A 341 -10.36 -1.10 15.00
N PHE A 342 -9.03 -1.22 14.95
CA PHE A 342 -8.25 -2.08 15.85
C PHE A 342 -7.01 -1.40 16.42
N HIS A 343 -6.54 -1.92 17.55
CA HIS A 343 -5.40 -1.41 18.30
C HIS A 343 -4.18 -2.31 18.10
N ARG A 344 -3.06 -1.68 17.77
CA ARG A 344 -1.84 -2.41 17.47
C ARG A 344 -0.60 -1.68 17.91
N ILE A 345 0.38 -2.47 18.37
CA ILE A 345 1.77 -2.03 18.50
C ILE A 345 2.48 -2.39 17.19
N GLU A 346 2.84 -1.38 16.42
CA GLU A 346 3.57 -1.55 15.17
C GLU A 346 5.06 -1.34 15.43
N ILE A 347 5.87 -2.35 15.16
CA ILE A 347 7.32 -2.25 15.22
C ILE A 347 7.91 -2.20 13.81
N VAL A 348 8.89 -1.33 13.60
CA VAL A 348 9.60 -1.12 12.33
C VAL A 348 11.10 -1.20 12.59
N TYR A 349 11.80 -1.91 11.72
CA TYR A 349 13.25 -2.05 11.78
C TYR A 349 13.91 -1.82 10.43
N ILE A 350 15.02 -1.08 10.42
CA ILE A 350 15.81 -0.72 9.23
C ILE A 350 17.28 -1.03 9.51
N GLY A 351 17.93 -1.78 8.63
CA GLY A 351 19.28 -2.28 8.82
C GLY A 351 19.83 -2.97 7.58
N THR A 352 20.96 -3.67 7.73
CA THR A 352 21.45 -4.57 6.68
C THR A 352 20.59 -5.84 6.59
N LYS A 353 20.73 -6.60 5.50
CA LYS A 353 20.03 -7.88 5.31
C LYS A 353 20.27 -8.84 6.50
N GLU A 354 21.51 -8.96 6.94
CA GLU A 354 21.93 -9.85 8.04
C GLU A 354 21.35 -9.39 9.38
N GLN A 355 21.34 -8.07 9.64
CA GLN A 355 20.73 -7.52 10.84
C GLN A 355 19.23 -7.85 10.90
N LEU A 356 18.53 -7.75 9.77
CA LEU A 356 17.10 -8.03 9.69
C LEU A 356 16.77 -9.51 9.89
N ILE A 357 17.60 -10.42 9.38
CA ILE A 357 17.46 -11.86 9.63
C ILE A 357 17.59 -12.16 11.13
N ASN A 358 18.62 -11.62 11.78
CA ASN A 358 18.84 -11.78 13.23
C ASN A 358 17.69 -11.17 14.05
N ILE A 359 17.16 -10.00 13.66
CA ILE A 359 15.99 -9.40 14.32
C ILE A 359 14.77 -10.30 14.17
N LYS A 360 14.52 -10.85 12.98
CA LYS A 360 13.41 -11.79 12.73
C LYS A 360 13.51 -13.03 13.62
N GLU A 361 14.69 -13.64 13.74
CA GLU A 361 14.91 -14.80 14.61
C GLU A 361 14.61 -14.48 16.08
N LYS A 362 15.12 -13.36 16.58
CA LYS A 362 14.85 -12.90 17.95
C LYS A 362 13.38 -12.58 18.18
N LEU A 363 12.70 -11.98 17.21
CA LEU A 363 11.26 -11.74 17.29
C LEU A 363 10.48 -13.06 17.39
N ILE A 364 10.83 -14.05 16.55
CA ILE A 364 10.22 -15.40 16.62
C ILE A 364 10.40 -16.01 18.01
N GLU A 365 11.61 -15.94 18.57
CA GLU A 365 11.90 -16.44 19.93
C GLU A 365 11.03 -15.75 20.99
N LYS A 366 10.94 -14.41 20.94
CA LYS A 366 10.14 -13.64 21.90
C LYS A 366 8.64 -13.89 21.77
N TYR A 367 8.10 -13.95 20.55
CA TYR A 367 6.69 -14.30 20.35
C TYR A 367 6.40 -15.74 20.79
N ARG A 368 7.32 -16.67 20.53
CA ARG A 368 7.20 -18.05 21.01
C ARG A 368 7.12 -18.12 22.53
N HIS A 369 8.00 -17.40 23.23
CA HIS A 369 7.94 -17.29 24.69
C HIS A 369 6.58 -16.76 25.17
N VAL A 370 6.08 -15.67 24.56
CA VAL A 370 4.77 -15.11 24.92
C VAL A 370 3.64 -16.13 24.68
N PHE A 371 3.60 -16.77 23.51
CA PHE A 371 2.51 -17.66 23.13
C PHE A 371 2.56 -19.01 23.86
N GLU A 372 3.74 -19.57 24.11
CA GLU A 372 3.89 -20.86 24.80
C GLU A 372 3.86 -20.72 26.32
N ASP A 373 4.61 -19.78 26.90
CA ASP A 373 4.88 -19.76 28.33
C ASP A 373 3.96 -18.81 29.11
N ILE A 374 3.59 -17.67 28.50
CA ILE A 374 2.78 -16.65 29.17
C ILE A 374 1.29 -16.87 28.90
N LEU A 375 0.90 -16.89 27.63
CA LEU A 375 -0.49 -17.04 27.20
C LEU A 375 -0.94 -18.51 27.13
N ASP A 376 0.01 -19.44 27.08
CA ASP A 376 -0.23 -20.89 27.00
C ASP A 376 -1.16 -21.28 25.83
N LEU A 377 -1.00 -20.64 24.67
CA LEU A 377 -1.83 -20.87 23.48
C LEU A 377 -1.48 -22.19 22.80
N GLU A 378 -2.47 -22.77 22.12
CA GLU A 378 -2.27 -23.66 20.98
C GLU A 378 -2.20 -22.81 19.70
N TRP A 379 -1.05 -22.84 19.03
CA TRP A 379 -0.73 -21.94 17.92
C TRP A 379 0.22 -22.59 16.90
N ARG A 380 0.34 -21.99 15.72
CA ARG A 380 1.24 -22.41 14.63
C ARG A 380 1.84 -21.22 13.91
N MET A 381 2.93 -21.42 13.18
CA MET A 381 3.48 -20.41 12.27
C MET A 381 3.62 -20.94 10.84
N ALA A 382 3.36 -20.07 9.87
CA ALA A 382 3.43 -20.39 8.45
C ALA A 382 4.10 -19.27 7.66
N LYS A 383 4.83 -19.63 6.59
CA LYS A 383 5.24 -18.67 5.56
C LYS A 383 4.03 -18.41 4.68
N VAL A 384 3.68 -17.13 4.51
CA VAL A 384 2.49 -16.71 3.79
C VAL A 384 2.81 -15.77 2.62
N THR A 385 1.79 -15.46 1.83
CA THR A 385 1.87 -14.39 0.83
C THR A 385 2.22 -13.06 1.52
N PRO A 386 3.25 -12.32 1.09
CA PRO A 386 3.69 -11.13 1.82
C PRO A 386 2.64 -10.00 1.82
N PHE A 387 2.31 -9.49 3.01
CA PHE A 387 1.23 -8.49 3.19
C PHE A 387 1.44 -7.23 2.31
N TYR A 388 2.68 -6.77 2.17
CA TYR A 388 3.01 -5.56 1.41
C TYR A 388 2.86 -5.72 -0.10
N LEU A 389 2.90 -6.96 -0.62
CA LEU A 389 2.62 -7.25 -2.02
C LEU A 389 1.12 -7.28 -2.26
N GLN A 390 0.39 -7.99 -1.39
CA GLN A 390 -1.07 -8.02 -1.41
C GLN A 390 -1.65 -6.61 -1.32
N GLN A 391 -1.22 -5.83 -0.34
CA GLN A 391 -1.69 -4.45 -0.13
C GLN A 391 -1.27 -3.49 -1.25
N ALA A 392 -0.25 -3.85 -2.05
CA ALA A 392 0.11 -3.13 -3.27
C ALA A 392 -0.60 -3.67 -4.53
N GLY A 393 -1.47 -4.67 -4.40
CA GLY A 393 -2.17 -5.29 -5.52
C GLY A 393 -1.25 -6.05 -6.47
N ILE A 394 -0.07 -6.45 -5.98
CA ILE A 394 0.93 -7.21 -6.72
C ILE A 394 0.67 -8.70 -6.46
N ALA A 395 0.43 -9.44 -7.52
CA ALA A 395 0.19 -10.87 -7.49
C ALA A 395 1.40 -11.63 -8.06
N GLY A 396 1.86 -12.68 -7.37
CA GLY A 396 2.85 -13.62 -7.92
C GLY A 396 4.30 -13.12 -8.05
N GLY A 397 4.74 -12.17 -7.20
CA GLY A 397 6.16 -11.77 -7.16
C GLY A 397 7.08 -12.92 -6.75
N GLU A 398 8.31 -12.93 -7.29
CA GLU A 398 9.35 -13.90 -6.90
C GLU A 398 9.63 -13.82 -5.39
N GLU A 399 9.48 -14.95 -4.71
CA GLU A 399 9.78 -15.11 -3.30
C GLU A 399 11.29 -15.31 -3.14
N ASP A 400 12.02 -14.30 -2.68
CA ASP A 400 13.34 -14.55 -2.07
C ASP A 400 13.12 -15.39 -0.78
N GLU A 401 14.09 -16.22 -0.38
CA GLU A 401 14.00 -16.98 0.87
C GLU A 401 13.85 -16.04 2.08
N VAL A 402 14.45 -14.84 1.98
CA VAL A 402 14.53 -13.86 3.06
C VAL A 402 13.39 -12.85 3.05
N GLU A 403 12.99 -12.35 1.88
CA GLU A 403 11.83 -11.46 1.76
C GLU A 403 10.53 -12.24 1.97
N GLY A 404 9.59 -11.62 2.69
CA GLY A 404 8.26 -12.17 2.85
C GLY A 404 7.70 -12.02 4.26
N THR A 405 6.62 -12.76 4.54
CA THR A 405 5.89 -12.67 5.80
C THR A 405 5.74 -14.06 6.44
N VAL A 406 5.96 -14.10 7.74
CA VAL A 406 5.64 -15.25 8.59
C VAL A 406 4.45 -14.86 9.46
N ASP A 407 3.35 -15.60 9.33
CA ASP A 407 2.17 -15.43 10.15
C ASP A 407 2.17 -16.44 11.30
N PHE A 408 1.61 -16.01 12.42
CA PHE A 408 1.35 -16.81 13.61
C PHE A 408 -0.16 -16.90 13.77
N GLU A 409 -0.66 -18.12 13.94
CA GLU A 409 -2.08 -18.40 13.97
C GLU A 409 -2.45 -19.15 15.24
N ALA A 410 -3.55 -18.77 15.87
CA ALA A 410 -4.08 -19.42 17.05
C ALA A 410 -5.35 -20.20 16.72
N TYR A 411 -5.46 -21.39 17.32
CA TYR A 411 -6.68 -22.18 17.23
C TYR A 411 -7.81 -21.54 18.05
N LEU A 412 -9.02 -21.54 17.49
CA LEU A 412 -10.21 -21.00 18.12
C LEU A 412 -11.23 -22.12 18.34
N PRO A 413 -11.35 -22.67 19.57
CA PRO A 413 -12.18 -23.86 19.83
C PRO A 413 -13.66 -23.72 19.45
N TYR A 414 -14.19 -22.49 19.44
CA TYR A 414 -15.58 -22.22 19.08
C TYR A 414 -15.85 -22.31 17.56
N ARG A 415 -14.81 -22.35 16.71
CA ARG A 415 -14.94 -22.49 15.26
C ARG A 415 -15.06 -23.93 14.77
N GLY A 416 -15.03 -24.90 15.69
CA GLY A 416 -15.07 -26.33 15.36
C GLY A 416 -13.70 -26.97 15.55
N ASP A 417 -13.46 -28.10 14.88
CA ASP A 417 -12.22 -28.86 15.01
C ASP A 417 -11.00 -28.18 14.35
N ARG A 418 -9.80 -28.74 14.58
CA ARG A 418 -8.51 -28.20 14.14
C ARG A 418 -8.29 -28.19 12.62
N SER A 419 -9.18 -28.81 11.83
CA SER A 419 -9.16 -28.73 10.37
C SER A 419 -9.78 -27.43 9.84
N LYS A 420 -10.52 -26.70 10.69
CA LYS A 420 -11.08 -25.39 10.38
C LYS A 420 -10.00 -24.30 10.41
N GLU A 421 -10.35 -23.11 9.94
CA GLU A 421 -9.45 -21.96 9.85
C GLU A 421 -9.02 -21.46 11.24
N TRP A 422 -7.71 -21.30 11.41
CA TRP A 422 -7.10 -20.69 12.59
C TRP A 422 -7.06 -19.18 12.38
N LEU A 423 -7.05 -18.41 13.47
CA LEU A 423 -7.00 -16.95 13.41
C LEU A 423 -5.54 -16.51 13.35
N GLU A 424 -5.12 -15.77 12.32
CA GLU A 424 -3.84 -15.04 12.34
C GLU A 424 -3.87 -14.03 13.50
N ILE A 425 -2.84 -13.99 14.33
CA ILE A 425 -2.77 -13.15 15.53
C ILE A 425 -1.51 -12.28 15.57
N GLN A 426 -0.52 -12.59 14.74
CA GLN A 426 0.76 -11.91 14.70
C GLN A 426 1.43 -12.20 13.35
N ASN A 427 2.23 -11.27 12.88
CA ASN A 427 3.07 -11.43 11.69
C ASN A 427 4.48 -10.89 11.94
N ILE A 428 5.45 -11.33 11.15
CA ILE A 428 6.78 -10.71 11.00
C ILE A 428 7.11 -10.65 9.52
N SER A 429 7.52 -9.47 9.05
CA SER A 429 7.82 -9.26 7.63
C SER A 429 9.19 -8.65 7.39
N ILE A 430 9.89 -9.14 6.38
CA ILE A 430 11.04 -8.47 5.77
C ILE A 430 10.59 -8.04 4.38
N VAL A 431 10.66 -6.74 4.10
CA VAL A 431 10.16 -6.14 2.86
C VAL A 431 11.27 -5.72 1.89
N GLY A 432 12.50 -6.12 2.22
CA GLY A 432 13.70 -5.78 1.45
C GLY A 432 13.90 -4.28 1.30
N GLU A 433 14.28 -3.88 0.09
CA GLU A 433 14.55 -2.49 -0.26
C GLU A 433 13.28 -1.69 -0.61
N LYS A 434 12.08 -2.29 -0.60
CA LYS A 434 10.85 -1.67 -1.14
C LYS A 434 10.61 -0.26 -0.57
N TYR A 435 10.47 -0.15 0.76
CA TYR A 435 10.19 1.13 1.40
C TYR A 435 11.44 2.03 1.47
N ILE A 436 12.64 1.45 1.56
CA ILE A 436 13.90 2.19 1.50
C ILE A 436 14.01 2.97 0.19
N LYS A 437 13.78 2.32 -0.95
CA LYS A 437 13.77 2.94 -2.28
C LYS A 437 12.62 3.93 -2.44
N ALA A 438 11.41 3.57 -2.03
CA ALA A 438 10.23 4.41 -2.19
C ALA A 438 10.33 5.76 -1.45
N PHE A 439 11.01 5.77 -0.29
CA PHE A 439 11.20 6.97 0.54
C PHE A 439 12.60 7.58 0.42
N ASN A 440 13.45 7.05 -0.47
CA ASN A 440 14.83 7.51 -0.67
C ASN A 440 15.62 7.59 0.66
N ILE A 441 15.48 6.56 1.49
CA ILE A 441 16.23 6.41 2.74
C ILE A 441 17.57 5.77 2.39
N LYS A 442 18.67 6.33 2.89
CA LYS A 442 20.02 5.87 2.58
C LYS A 442 20.79 5.55 3.84
N SER A 443 21.91 4.85 3.69
CA SER A 443 22.97 4.81 4.70
C SER A 443 24.23 5.48 4.13
N GLN A 444 25.28 5.58 4.93
CA GLN A 444 26.57 6.09 4.45
C GLN A 444 27.29 5.08 3.55
N LYS A 445 27.15 3.77 3.80
CA LYS A 445 27.90 2.72 3.12
C LYS A 445 27.06 1.48 2.80
N SER A 446 26.20 1.04 3.71
CA SER A 446 25.49 -0.24 3.63
C SER A 446 24.23 -0.21 2.77
N ILE A 447 23.89 -1.33 2.11
CA ILE A 447 22.57 -1.46 1.48
C ILE A 447 21.53 -1.66 2.58
N LEU A 448 20.51 -0.81 2.59
CA LEU A 448 19.46 -0.85 3.61
C LEU A 448 18.28 -1.69 3.16
N TRP A 449 17.84 -2.56 4.06
CA TRP A 449 16.58 -3.27 4.02
C TRP A 449 15.69 -2.80 5.17
N SER A 450 14.39 -3.08 5.06
CA SER A 450 13.42 -2.79 6.12
C SER A 450 12.48 -3.97 6.38
N GLY A 451 11.84 -3.94 7.54
CA GLY A 451 10.77 -4.85 7.89
C GLY A 451 9.94 -4.31 9.03
N CYS A 452 8.86 -5.02 9.34
CA CYS A 452 7.91 -4.65 10.37
C CYS A 452 7.23 -5.89 10.97
N SER A 453 6.61 -5.67 12.12
CA SER A 453 5.75 -6.66 12.77
C SER A 453 4.63 -5.93 13.50
N GLY A 454 3.41 -6.40 13.33
CA GLY A 454 2.22 -5.75 13.87
C GLY A 454 1.54 -6.58 14.95
N ILE A 455 1.55 -6.10 16.19
CA ILE A 455 0.96 -6.81 17.35
C ILE A 455 -0.50 -6.37 17.56
N GLY A 456 -1.46 -7.09 16.98
CA GLY A 456 -2.89 -6.79 17.06
C GLY A 456 -3.50 -7.21 18.41
N LEU A 457 -3.89 -6.24 19.24
CA LEU A 457 -4.31 -6.49 20.62
C LEU A 457 -5.67 -7.20 20.71
N GLU A 458 -6.61 -6.87 19.83
CA GLU A 458 -7.91 -7.55 19.75
C GLU A 458 -7.73 -9.03 19.42
N ARG A 459 -6.84 -9.35 18.48
CA ARG A 459 -6.59 -10.73 18.05
C ARG A 459 -5.88 -11.55 19.12
N TRP A 460 -4.91 -10.95 19.84
CA TRP A 460 -4.31 -11.57 21.02
C TRP A 460 -5.35 -11.85 22.11
N MET A 461 -6.21 -10.86 22.40
CA MET A 461 -7.29 -11.00 23.38
C MET A 461 -8.28 -12.11 22.99
N VAL A 462 -8.72 -12.16 21.73
CA VAL A 462 -9.61 -13.21 21.23
C VAL A 462 -8.96 -14.58 21.35
N ALA A 463 -7.71 -14.75 20.88
CA ALA A 463 -7.04 -16.03 20.92
C ALA A 463 -6.87 -16.55 22.35
N PHE A 464 -6.48 -15.68 23.27
CA PHE A 464 -6.37 -16.01 24.68
C PHE A 464 -7.72 -16.40 25.28
N LEU A 465 -8.73 -15.55 25.16
CA LEU A 465 -10.04 -15.80 25.77
C LEU A 465 -10.74 -17.00 25.14
N ALA A 466 -10.63 -17.22 23.83
CA ALA A 466 -11.19 -18.39 23.16
C ALA A 466 -10.64 -19.71 23.69
N GLN A 467 -9.39 -19.73 24.17
CA GLN A 467 -8.77 -20.95 24.70
C GLN A 467 -8.85 -21.07 26.24
N LYS A 468 -8.77 -19.94 26.96
CA LYS A 468 -8.64 -19.90 28.43
C LYS A 468 -9.91 -19.50 29.17
N GLY A 469 -10.92 -19.02 28.45
CA GLY A 469 -12.16 -18.53 29.04
C GLY A 469 -12.02 -17.11 29.61
N VAL A 470 -13.14 -16.59 30.08
CA VAL A 470 -13.26 -15.22 30.64
C VAL A 470 -13.11 -15.16 32.15
N GLU A 471 -12.90 -16.29 32.82
CA GLU A 471 -12.78 -16.37 34.28
C GLU A 471 -11.31 -16.27 34.72
N PRO A 472 -10.89 -15.18 35.42
CA PRO A 472 -9.49 -14.96 35.77
C PRO A 472 -8.83 -16.09 36.55
N ASP A 473 -9.60 -16.77 37.41
CA ASP A 473 -9.10 -17.88 38.23
C ASP A 473 -8.55 -19.05 37.39
N LYS A 474 -9.03 -19.21 36.15
CA LYS A 474 -8.62 -20.28 35.24
C LYS A 474 -7.47 -19.88 34.31
N TRP A 475 -7.01 -18.64 34.37
CA TRP A 475 -5.91 -18.16 33.52
C TRP A 475 -4.55 -18.71 33.96
N PRO A 476 -3.58 -18.83 33.02
CA PRO A 476 -2.22 -19.24 33.32
C PRO A 476 -1.58 -18.37 34.40
N ASN A 477 -0.78 -18.98 35.28
CA ASN A 477 -0.11 -18.26 36.37
C ASN A 477 0.83 -17.15 35.85
N GLU A 478 1.48 -17.38 34.72
CA GLU A 478 2.35 -16.39 34.08
C GLU A 478 1.54 -15.18 33.58
N PHE A 479 0.40 -15.39 32.92
CA PHE A 479 -0.50 -14.28 32.55
C PHE A 479 -1.02 -13.51 33.77
N LYS A 480 -1.32 -14.21 34.88
CA LYS A 480 -1.80 -13.56 36.11
C LYS A 480 -0.81 -12.58 36.73
N LYS A 481 0.49 -12.66 36.40
CA LYS A 481 1.49 -11.65 36.80
C LYS A 481 1.20 -10.27 36.19
N TYR A 482 0.52 -10.25 35.04
CA TYR A 482 0.10 -9.05 34.32
C TYR A 482 -1.31 -8.60 34.68
N LEU A 483 -2.20 -9.56 34.94
CA LEU A 483 -3.59 -9.31 35.31
C LEU A 483 -4.16 -10.46 36.15
N ASN A 484 -4.24 -10.27 37.46
CA ASN A 484 -4.75 -11.28 38.40
C ASN A 484 -6.24 -11.12 38.73
N LYS A 485 -6.80 -9.91 38.63
CA LYS A 485 -8.20 -9.59 38.94
C LYS A 485 -8.73 -8.60 37.92
N LEU A 486 -9.98 -8.80 37.49
CA LEU A 486 -10.66 -7.86 36.61
C LEU A 486 -11.27 -6.70 37.41
N PRO A 487 -11.26 -5.46 36.86
CA PRO A 487 -12.04 -4.37 37.41
C PRO A 487 -13.54 -4.68 37.32
N GLU A 488 -14.32 -4.10 38.22
CA GLU A 488 -15.77 -4.25 38.22
C GLU A 488 -16.41 -3.47 37.06
N MET A 489 -17.53 -4.00 36.55
CA MET A 489 -18.36 -3.27 35.60
C MET A 489 -19.15 -2.18 36.34
N PRO A 490 -19.37 -1.01 35.72
CA PRO A 490 -20.40 -0.10 36.19
C PRO A 490 -21.76 -0.81 36.24
N GLU A 491 -22.52 -0.60 37.31
CA GLU A 491 -23.89 -1.11 37.42
C GLU A 491 -24.84 -0.27 36.58
N PHE A 492 -25.67 -0.93 35.77
CA PHE A 492 -26.73 -0.32 34.98
C PHE A 492 -28.07 -0.96 35.36
N LEU A 493 -29.08 -0.15 35.68
CA LEU A 493 -30.43 -0.59 36.06
C LEU A 493 -31.28 -0.98 34.85
#